data_AF-A0A1Q4R3H9-F1
#
_entry.id   AF-A0A1Q4R3H9-F1
#
_cell.length_a   1.000
_cell.length_b   1.000
_cell.length_c   1.000
_cell.angle_alpha   90.00
_cell.angle_beta   90.00
_cell.angle_gamma   90.00
#
_symmetry.space_group_name_H-M   'P 1'
#
loop_
_entity.id
_entity.type
_entity.pdbx_description
1 polymer ?
#
loop_
_entity_poly.entity_id
_entity_poly.type
_entity_poly.pdbx_seq_one_letter_code
_entity_poly.pdbx_strand_id
1 'polypeptide(L)'
;MKNHDVSWKFILVTLGLSYAQEAVMATELTPMDFAQFSPLGVERPEGNSTMGGSMGTFPPQDNIGSPSRDGTVGGGGLYLPVPESGMPPTPHETRRGYCIEKDSIRLFRGILPVAGGEAIADSVSSEISLWFYIPENNAIRAEFSILKEGQNFEVLGAANKQEFLAHYEEFNDISNRQGFVQITLPKHALEPGKKYLWDLTLTCDERDRATDVYLYGALRRHTISQITLDTQATTIQALRNALLQNDSVLTLPNRQALGGSLSDGGQPETLAWVEAELKSHYSDLWQRYNRLGNQMESLITTSPNMSRSALIRFSEERSYIAMELAQLSAFFGLWGDTVNLLATYRSDYPVVWQQLLDTFFPEDKFWLEGSERGDVIEPISNQGEAVDKPKPRVLRMSERP
;
A
#
# COMPACT_ATOMS: atom_id res chain seq x y z
N MET A 1 17.85 -20.48 -8.30
CA MET A 1 17.16 -19.75 -7.22
C MET A 1 17.35 -20.55 -5.94
N LYS A 2 18.10 -20.01 -4.98
CA LYS A 2 18.21 -20.63 -3.66
C LYS A 2 16.91 -20.32 -2.93
N ASN A 3 16.19 -21.34 -2.46
CA ASN A 3 15.07 -21.16 -1.53
C ASN A 3 15.66 -20.60 -0.23
N HIS A 4 15.69 -19.28 -0.13
CA HIS A 4 15.90 -18.57 1.11
C HIS A 4 14.57 -18.66 1.87
N ASP A 5 14.37 -19.81 2.51
CA ASP A 5 13.36 -20.02 3.54
C ASP A 5 13.82 -19.24 4.77
N VAL A 6 13.66 -17.92 4.70
CA VAL A 6 14.03 -16.99 5.77
C VAL A 6 12.74 -16.68 6.51
N SER A 7 12.82 -16.89 7.82
CA SER A 7 11.80 -16.58 8.80
C SER A 7 11.61 -15.05 8.92
N TRP A 8 11.15 -14.39 7.85
CA TRP A 8 10.87 -12.95 7.78
C TRP A 8 9.71 -12.49 8.66
N LYS A 9 9.03 -13.42 9.35
CA LYS A 9 8.03 -13.10 10.35
C LYS A 9 8.70 -12.25 11.44
N PHE A 10 8.05 -11.15 11.86
CA PHE A 10 8.15 -10.52 13.20
C PHE A 10 8.60 -9.07 13.35
N ILE A 11 8.94 -8.29 12.32
CA ILE A 11 9.31 -6.87 12.58
C ILE A 11 8.26 -5.89 12.06
N LEU A 12 7.92 -5.93 10.77
CA LEU A 12 6.93 -5.00 10.20
C LEU A 12 5.53 -5.16 10.79
N VAL A 13 5.11 -6.40 11.06
CA VAL A 13 3.82 -6.70 11.70
C VAL A 13 3.76 -6.14 13.12
N THR A 14 4.84 -6.27 13.88
CA THR A 14 4.89 -5.81 15.28
C THR A 14 4.88 -4.28 15.35
N LEU A 15 5.57 -3.60 14.43
CA LEU A 15 5.57 -2.14 14.31
C LEU A 15 4.24 -1.58 13.79
N GLY A 16 3.64 -2.25 12.80
CA GLY A 16 2.33 -1.90 12.28
C GLY A 16 1.23 -2.09 13.31
N LEU A 17 1.31 -3.16 14.12
CA LEU A 17 0.39 -3.41 15.22
C LEU A 17 0.56 -2.43 16.37
N SER A 18 1.78 -2.00 16.74
CA SER A 18 1.94 -0.97 17.79
C SER A 18 1.37 0.38 17.36
N TYR A 19 1.56 0.77 16.09
CA TYR A 19 0.91 1.94 15.51
C TYR A 19 -0.62 1.80 15.45
N ALA A 20 -1.15 0.63 15.09
CA ALA A 20 -2.58 0.40 14.98
C ALA A 20 -3.29 0.20 16.35
N GLN A 21 -2.59 -0.34 17.36
CA GLN A 21 -3.16 -0.57 18.69
C GLN A 21 -3.50 0.72 19.44
N GLU A 22 -2.74 1.80 19.23
CA GLU A 22 -3.13 3.13 19.75
C GLU A 22 -4.43 3.64 19.10
N ALA A 23 -4.74 3.23 17.86
CA ALA A 23 -5.95 3.65 17.15
C ALA A 23 -7.19 2.87 17.58
N VAL A 24 -7.08 1.57 17.86
CA VAL A 24 -8.20 0.70 18.27
C VAL A 24 -8.78 1.12 19.63
N MET A 25 -7.96 1.66 20.53
CA MET A 25 -8.43 2.17 21.83
C MET A 25 -9.17 3.52 21.72
N ALA A 26 -9.14 4.18 20.55
CA ALA A 26 -9.78 5.46 20.29
C ALA A 26 -11.01 5.36 19.35
N THR A 27 -11.32 4.19 18.80
CA THR A 27 -12.34 4.00 17.75
C THR A 27 -13.53 3.13 18.21
N GLU A 28 -14.28 3.60 19.20
CA GLU A 28 -15.74 3.40 19.20
C GLU A 28 -16.38 4.61 18.49
N LEU A 29 -16.14 4.75 17.18
CA LEU A 29 -16.81 5.77 16.37
C LEU A 29 -17.95 5.12 15.59
N THR A 30 -19.17 5.29 16.11
CA THR A 30 -20.38 5.23 15.28
C THR A 30 -20.34 6.36 14.24
N PRO A 31 -21.00 6.21 13.07
CA PRO A 31 -21.08 7.27 12.08
C PRO A 31 -21.59 8.57 12.71
N MET A 32 -20.84 9.67 12.56
CA MET A 32 -21.29 10.98 13.05
C MET A 32 -22.53 11.44 12.27
N ASP A 33 -23.64 11.64 12.98
CA ASP A 33 -24.83 12.34 12.50
C ASP A 33 -24.51 13.84 12.35
N PHE A 34 -24.20 14.28 11.13
CA PHE A 34 -24.18 15.70 10.77
C PHE A 34 -25.56 16.10 10.22
N ALA A 35 -26.34 16.84 11.01
CA ALA A 35 -27.54 17.48 10.54
C ALA A 35 -27.77 18.84 11.22
N GLN A 36 -28.19 19.81 10.39
CA GLN A 36 -28.82 21.11 10.67
C GLN A 36 -27.90 22.34 10.68
N PHE A 37 -27.83 23.05 9.54
CA PHE A 37 -27.99 24.52 9.43
C PHE A 37 -28.40 24.89 8.00
N SER A 38 -29.27 25.90 7.83
CA SER A 38 -29.78 26.39 6.53
C SER A 38 -29.05 27.66 6.06
N PRO A 39 -28.88 27.91 4.75
CA PRO A 39 -28.14 29.06 4.24
C PRO A 39 -29.01 30.24 3.76
N LEU A 40 -28.42 31.44 3.81
CA LEU A 40 -28.87 32.66 3.12
C LEU A 40 -28.13 32.77 1.77
N GLY A 41 -28.87 33.05 0.69
CA GLY A 41 -28.36 33.06 -0.69
C GLY A 41 -27.68 34.35 -1.14
N VAL A 42 -26.80 34.25 -2.15
CA VAL A 42 -26.30 35.36 -2.99
C VAL A 42 -25.90 34.83 -4.38
N GLU A 43 -26.11 35.68 -5.39
CA GLU A 43 -26.00 35.52 -6.85
C GLU A 43 -24.56 35.45 -7.42
N ARG A 44 -24.45 35.00 -8.68
CA ARG A 44 -23.23 34.64 -9.43
C ARG A 44 -23.02 35.53 -10.66
N PRO A 45 -21.78 35.85 -11.07
CA PRO A 45 -21.47 36.29 -12.44
C PRO A 45 -20.50 35.35 -13.18
N GLU A 46 -20.64 35.29 -14.50
CA GLU A 46 -19.92 34.43 -15.45
C GLU A 46 -18.63 35.08 -15.99
N GLY A 47 -17.61 34.24 -16.26
CA GLY A 47 -16.38 34.64 -16.94
C GLY A 47 -15.65 33.45 -17.56
N ASN A 48 -15.34 33.56 -18.86
CA ASN A 48 -14.94 32.48 -19.77
C ASN A 48 -13.42 32.53 -20.05
N SER A 49 -12.69 31.42 -19.95
CA SER A 49 -11.36 31.27 -20.61
C SER A 49 -10.89 29.81 -20.71
N THR A 50 -10.14 29.54 -21.78
CA THR A 50 -9.94 28.24 -22.44
C THR A 50 -8.48 27.81 -22.36
N MET A 51 -8.14 26.61 -21.88
CA MET A 51 -6.89 25.86 -22.18
C MET A 51 -7.08 24.36 -21.84
N GLY A 52 -6.52 23.44 -22.65
CA GLY A 52 -6.71 22.00 -22.54
C GLY A 52 -5.41 21.18 -22.52
N GLY A 53 -5.46 20.02 -21.84
CA GLY A 53 -4.48 18.93 -21.79
C GLY A 53 -5.21 17.58 -21.67
N SER A 54 -4.53 16.45 -21.93
CA SER A 54 -5.17 15.16 -22.26
C SER A 54 -4.64 13.91 -21.52
N MET A 55 -5.50 12.87 -21.50
CA MET A 55 -5.62 11.64 -20.68
C MET A 55 -4.55 10.53 -20.83
N GLY A 56 -4.56 9.56 -19.89
CA GLY A 56 -4.01 8.21 -20.06
C GLY A 56 -5.02 7.15 -19.60
N THR A 57 -5.04 5.98 -20.24
CA THR A 57 -5.92 4.83 -19.97
C THR A 57 -5.21 3.73 -19.16
N PHE A 58 -6.00 2.96 -18.38
CA PHE A 58 -5.54 1.79 -17.63
C PHE A 58 -5.13 0.62 -18.55
N PRO A 59 -4.04 -0.12 -18.25
CA PRO A 59 -3.69 -1.33 -18.99
C PRO A 59 -4.54 -2.55 -18.57
N PRO A 60 -4.82 -3.49 -19.49
CA PRO A 60 -5.44 -4.78 -19.18
C PRO A 60 -4.49 -5.72 -18.42
N GLN A 61 -5.05 -6.61 -17.61
CA GLN A 61 -4.34 -7.41 -16.59
C GLN A 61 -3.51 -8.61 -17.08
N ASP A 62 -3.37 -8.84 -18.39
CA ASP A 62 -2.66 -10.03 -18.88
C ASP A 62 -1.36 -9.65 -19.62
N ASN A 63 -0.23 -9.87 -18.93
CA ASN A 63 1.19 -9.70 -19.32
C ASN A 63 1.92 -8.46 -18.79
N ILE A 64 2.64 -8.65 -17.68
CA ILE A 64 3.69 -7.75 -17.21
C ILE A 64 5.00 -8.11 -17.93
N GLY A 65 5.42 -7.30 -18.90
CA GLY A 65 6.74 -7.40 -19.53
C GLY A 65 6.90 -6.58 -20.82
N SER A 66 7.64 -5.46 -20.72
CA SER A 66 8.21 -4.60 -21.78
C SER A 66 7.43 -3.30 -22.15
N PRO A 67 8.14 -2.16 -22.31
CA PRO A 67 7.51 -0.85 -22.50
C PRO A 67 7.18 -0.57 -23.98
N SER A 68 6.02 0.04 -24.24
CA SER A 68 5.69 0.62 -25.55
C SER A 68 5.77 2.14 -25.54
N ARG A 69 6.31 2.66 -26.64
CA ARG A 69 6.46 4.06 -27.04
C ARG A 69 5.17 4.61 -27.65
N ASP A 70 5.08 5.95 -27.62
CA ASP A 70 4.26 6.85 -28.44
C ASP A 70 2.81 7.19 -27.98
N GLY A 71 2.66 8.41 -27.46
CA GLY A 71 2.19 9.55 -28.26
C GLY A 71 0.68 9.72 -28.53
N THR A 72 0.08 10.64 -27.77
CA THR A 72 -1.07 11.53 -28.13
C THR A 72 -2.49 11.02 -27.86
N VAL A 73 -3.34 11.92 -27.33
CA VAL A 73 -4.64 11.65 -26.70
C VAL A 73 -5.60 12.85 -26.89
N GLY A 74 -6.91 12.58 -26.84
CA GLY A 74 -8.03 13.53 -26.92
C GLY A 74 -9.10 13.32 -25.83
N GLY A 75 -10.04 14.26 -25.73
CA GLY A 75 -11.19 14.33 -24.79
C GLY A 75 -11.07 15.56 -23.88
N GLY A 76 -12.07 16.42 -23.61
CA GLY A 76 -13.53 16.27 -23.54
C GLY A 76 -13.95 16.54 -22.09
N GLY A 77 -14.50 17.72 -21.78
CA GLY A 77 -14.81 18.14 -20.39
C GLY A 77 -16.28 17.96 -20.00
N LEU A 78 -16.52 17.57 -18.74
CA LEU A 78 -17.81 17.57 -18.06
C LEU A 78 -17.66 18.36 -16.75
N TYR A 79 -18.58 19.31 -16.53
CA TYR A 79 -18.72 20.08 -15.30
C TYR A 79 -19.56 19.28 -14.29
N LEU A 80 -19.17 19.26 -13.02
CA LEU A 80 -20.00 18.73 -11.93
C LEU A 80 -20.44 19.87 -10.99
N PRO A 81 -21.72 19.89 -10.55
CA PRO A 81 -22.18 20.79 -9.50
C PRO A 81 -21.77 20.27 -8.10
N VAL A 82 -21.64 21.23 -7.17
CA VAL A 82 -21.46 21.01 -5.72
C VAL A 82 -22.81 20.59 -5.12
N PRO A 83 -22.88 19.62 -4.20
CA PRO A 83 -24.14 19.25 -3.54
C PRO A 83 -24.62 20.39 -2.62
N GLU A 84 -25.81 20.90 -2.89
CA GLU A 84 -26.57 21.74 -1.95
C GLU A 84 -27.18 20.84 -0.87
N SER A 85 -26.60 20.83 0.33
CA SER A 85 -27.22 20.21 1.50
C SER A 85 -28.18 21.19 2.19
N GLY A 86 -29.48 20.88 2.16
CA GLY A 86 -30.52 21.44 3.03
C GLY A 86 -31.76 20.52 3.09
N MET A 87 -31.92 19.78 4.19
CA MET A 87 -32.98 18.78 4.54
C MET A 87 -34.46 19.20 4.36
N PRO A 88 -35.50 18.29 4.44
CA PRO A 88 -35.51 16.85 4.82
C PRO A 88 -36.20 15.90 3.80
N PRO A 89 -36.05 14.55 3.91
CA PRO A 89 -36.68 13.60 3.02
C PRO A 89 -38.12 13.23 3.44
N THR A 90 -38.97 12.99 2.46
CA THR A 90 -40.24 12.27 2.61
C THR A 90 -39.99 10.76 2.79
N PRO A 91 -40.87 10.04 3.51
CA PRO A 91 -40.65 8.64 3.87
C PRO A 91 -41.04 7.72 2.72
N HIS A 92 -40.07 7.33 1.91
CA HIS A 92 -40.11 6.08 1.15
C HIS A 92 -38.76 5.37 1.29
N GLU A 93 -38.80 4.08 1.59
CA GLU A 93 -37.64 3.19 1.69
C GLU A 93 -36.99 2.99 0.31
N THR A 94 -36.31 4.00 -0.22
CA THR A 94 -35.27 3.78 -1.22
C THR A 94 -34.01 3.42 -0.46
N ARG A 95 -33.51 2.20 -0.63
CA ARG A 95 -32.14 1.84 -0.23
C ARG A 95 -31.22 2.91 -0.82
N ARG A 96 -30.64 3.79 0.00
CA ARG A 96 -29.63 4.75 -0.48
C ARG A 96 -28.55 3.92 -1.18
N GLY A 97 -28.44 4.11 -2.50
CA GLY A 97 -27.65 3.27 -3.38
C GLY A 97 -26.17 3.54 -3.19
N TYR A 98 -25.55 2.89 -2.22
CA TYR A 98 -24.10 2.79 -2.20
C TYR A 98 -23.66 2.03 -3.44
N CYS A 99 -22.65 2.56 -4.14
CA CYS A 99 -22.03 1.83 -5.23
C CYS A 99 -21.09 0.71 -4.76
N ILE A 100 -20.90 0.53 -3.44
CA ILE A 100 -20.24 -0.63 -2.85
C ILE A 100 -21.27 -1.42 -2.04
N GLU A 101 -21.20 -2.75 -2.10
CA GLU A 101 -22.01 -3.59 -1.22
C GLU A 101 -21.68 -3.31 0.26
N LYS A 102 -22.71 -3.31 1.11
CA LYS A 102 -22.59 -2.90 2.52
C LYS A 102 -21.53 -3.69 3.29
N ASP A 103 -21.41 -4.99 3.02
CA ASP A 103 -20.46 -5.84 3.73
C ASP A 103 -19.03 -5.66 3.20
N SER A 104 -18.88 -5.23 1.95
CA SER A 104 -17.60 -4.97 1.29
C SER A 104 -17.05 -3.57 1.54
N ILE A 105 -17.85 -2.63 2.08
CA ILE A 105 -17.42 -1.24 2.31
C ILE A 105 -16.18 -1.15 3.23
N ARG A 106 -16.02 -2.09 4.16
CA ARG A 106 -14.88 -2.16 5.08
C ARG A 106 -13.55 -2.45 4.36
N LEU A 107 -13.64 -3.06 3.19
CA LEU A 107 -12.48 -3.36 2.35
C LEU A 107 -12.01 -2.12 1.59
N PHE A 108 -12.88 -1.14 1.35
CA PHE A 108 -12.46 0.12 0.72
C PHE A 108 -11.60 0.93 1.69
N ARG A 109 -10.28 0.90 1.50
CA ARG A 109 -9.33 1.57 2.40
C ARG A 109 -7.97 1.84 1.78
N GLY A 110 -7.25 2.81 2.33
CA GLY A 110 -5.82 2.99 2.08
C GLY A 110 -5.01 1.86 2.72
N ILE A 111 -3.94 1.43 2.05
CA ILE A 111 -2.94 0.50 2.58
C ILE A 111 -1.96 1.29 3.43
N LEU A 112 -2.47 1.86 4.52
CA LEU A 112 -1.76 2.74 5.44
C LEU A 112 -2.25 2.44 6.86
N PRO A 113 -1.40 2.65 7.89
CA PRO A 113 -1.89 2.63 9.25
C PRO A 113 -2.84 3.80 9.49
N VAL A 114 -3.83 3.54 10.34
CA VAL A 114 -4.72 4.56 10.88
C VAL A 114 -4.25 4.87 12.29
N ALA A 115 -4.01 6.14 12.59
CA ALA A 115 -3.65 6.61 13.92
C ALA A 115 -4.57 7.78 14.30
N GLY A 116 -5.24 7.69 15.44
CA GLY A 116 -6.21 8.71 15.87
C GLY A 116 -7.39 8.90 14.90
N GLY A 117 -7.78 7.86 14.16
CA GLY A 117 -8.85 7.91 13.15
C GLY A 117 -8.44 8.52 11.80
N GLU A 118 -7.17 8.88 11.62
CA GLU A 118 -6.63 9.43 10.37
C GLU A 118 -5.65 8.43 9.74
N ALA A 119 -5.78 8.14 8.44
CA ALA A 119 -4.80 7.34 7.71
C ALA A 119 -3.58 8.23 7.37
N ILE A 120 -2.39 7.88 7.86
CA ILE A 120 -1.21 8.74 7.77
C ILE A 120 -0.18 8.14 6.80
N ALA A 121 0.15 8.90 5.76
CA ALA A 121 1.24 8.62 4.83
C ALA A 121 2.39 9.61 5.06
N ASP A 122 3.38 9.21 5.86
CA ASP A 122 4.62 9.97 5.97
C ASP A 122 5.69 9.39 5.04
N SER A 123 6.50 10.23 4.41
CA SER A 123 7.52 9.81 3.45
C SER A 123 8.66 10.82 3.39
N VAL A 124 9.89 10.38 3.08
CA VAL A 124 10.99 11.28 2.69
C VAL A 124 11.17 11.37 1.17
N SER A 125 10.52 10.49 0.42
CA SER A 125 10.59 10.46 -1.03
C SER A 125 10.01 11.73 -1.64
N SER A 126 10.60 12.18 -2.75
CA SER A 126 10.01 13.22 -3.59
C SER A 126 8.94 12.69 -4.55
N GLU A 127 8.88 11.37 -4.72
CA GLU A 127 7.91 10.62 -5.51
C GLU A 127 7.19 9.67 -4.56
N ILE A 128 5.98 10.04 -4.18
CA ILE A 128 5.19 9.26 -3.23
C ILE A 128 4.11 8.55 -4.04
N SER A 129 3.97 7.25 -3.82
CA SER A 129 2.82 6.52 -4.31
C SER A 129 1.96 6.08 -3.13
N LEU A 130 0.67 6.33 -3.21
CA LEU A 130 -0.33 5.84 -2.28
C LEU A 130 -1.00 4.62 -2.88
N TRP A 131 -1.34 3.67 -2.01
CA TRP A 131 -1.96 2.41 -2.40
C TRP A 131 -3.31 2.28 -1.69
N PHE A 132 -4.33 1.91 -2.45
CA PHE A 132 -5.69 1.73 -1.96
C PHE A 132 -6.21 0.37 -2.42
N TYR A 133 -7.04 -0.28 -1.61
CA TYR A 133 -7.86 -1.38 -2.09
C TYR A 133 -9.27 -0.87 -2.38
N ILE A 134 -9.75 -1.14 -3.59
CA ILE A 134 -11.12 -0.87 -4.00
C ILE A 134 -11.83 -2.23 -4.14
N PRO A 135 -12.89 -2.51 -3.36
CA PRO A 135 -13.68 -3.73 -3.51
C PRO A 135 -14.51 -3.68 -4.80
N GLU A 136 -15.17 -4.79 -5.11
CA GLU A 136 -16.17 -4.82 -6.18
C GLU A 136 -17.22 -3.73 -5.93
N ASN A 137 -17.47 -2.94 -6.97
CA ASN A 137 -18.26 -1.72 -6.88
C ASN A 137 -18.95 -1.40 -8.21
N ASN A 138 -19.93 -0.49 -8.19
CA ASN A 138 -20.65 0.06 -9.34
C ASN A 138 -20.36 1.55 -9.53
N ALA A 139 -19.27 2.07 -8.97
CA ALA A 139 -18.93 3.49 -9.07
C ALA A 139 -18.65 3.88 -10.52
N ILE A 140 -19.01 5.11 -10.88
CA ILE A 140 -18.82 5.65 -12.23
C ILE A 140 -17.33 6.00 -12.43
N ARG A 141 -16.73 6.62 -11.42
CA ARG A 141 -15.31 6.98 -11.37
C ARG A 141 -14.80 7.09 -9.94
N ALA A 142 -13.47 7.11 -9.78
CA ALA A 142 -12.83 7.57 -8.55
C ALA A 142 -12.18 8.94 -8.77
N GLU A 143 -12.24 9.79 -7.75
CA GLU A 143 -11.64 11.12 -7.70
C GLU A 143 -10.65 11.13 -6.53
N PHE A 144 -9.38 11.42 -6.80
CA PHE A 144 -8.35 11.57 -5.77
C PHE A 144 -7.90 13.02 -5.71
N SER A 145 -7.87 13.60 -4.51
CA SER A 145 -7.39 14.95 -4.33
C SER A 145 -6.39 15.07 -3.17
N ILE A 146 -5.46 16.02 -3.32
CA ILE A 146 -4.55 16.44 -2.25
C ILE A 146 -4.71 17.92 -2.04
N LEU A 147 -4.90 18.29 -0.79
CA LEU A 147 -5.16 19.65 -0.36
C LEU A 147 -4.08 20.09 0.63
N LYS A 148 -3.56 21.31 0.45
CA LYS A 148 -2.64 21.93 1.42
C LYS A 148 -3.38 22.14 2.74
N GLU A 149 -2.77 21.74 3.86
CA GLU A 149 -3.33 22.07 5.17
C GLU A 149 -3.17 23.58 5.43
N GLY A 150 -4.27 24.32 5.51
CA GLY A 150 -4.22 25.76 5.65
C GLY A 150 -5.59 26.43 5.61
N GLN A 151 -6.09 26.75 6.80
CA GLN A 151 -7.33 27.48 7.11
C GLN A 151 -8.65 26.76 6.77
N ASN A 152 -9.62 26.98 7.66
CA ASN A 152 -10.84 26.23 7.81
C ASN A 152 -11.57 26.04 6.46
N PHE A 153 -11.67 24.80 5.97
CA PHE A 153 -12.42 24.47 4.74
C PHE A 153 -13.87 24.96 4.81
N GLU A 154 -14.40 25.12 6.02
CA GLU A 154 -15.72 25.70 6.29
C GLU A 154 -15.86 27.17 5.83
N VAL A 155 -14.77 27.94 5.81
CA VAL A 155 -14.77 29.38 5.48
C VAL A 155 -14.58 29.62 3.99
N LEU A 156 -13.98 28.66 3.30
CA LEU A 156 -13.62 28.77 1.89
C LEU A 156 -14.63 27.95 1.09
N GLY A 157 -15.77 28.57 0.76
CA GLY A 157 -16.74 27.98 -0.15
C GLY A 157 -16.08 27.46 -1.44
N ALA A 158 -16.78 26.60 -2.19
CA ALA A 158 -16.26 25.84 -3.32
C ALA A 158 -15.46 26.63 -4.39
N ALA A 159 -15.60 27.96 -4.44
CA ALA A 159 -14.87 28.83 -5.35
C ALA A 159 -13.34 28.86 -5.13
N ASN A 160 -12.85 28.53 -3.92
CA ASN A 160 -11.42 28.65 -3.60
C ASN A 160 -10.69 27.31 -3.51
N LYS A 161 -11.36 26.17 -3.75
CA LYS A 161 -10.75 24.83 -3.61
C LYS A 161 -9.50 24.67 -4.50
N GLN A 162 -9.49 25.31 -5.67
CA GLN A 162 -8.37 25.28 -6.62
C GLN A 162 -7.09 25.92 -6.05
N GLU A 163 -7.20 26.87 -5.14
CA GLU A 163 -6.01 27.51 -4.53
C GLU A 163 -5.28 26.58 -3.55
N PHE A 164 -6.01 25.62 -2.98
CA PHE A 164 -5.50 24.65 -2.00
C PHE A 164 -5.18 23.29 -2.62
N LEU A 165 -5.65 23.04 -3.83
CA LEU A 165 -5.46 21.79 -4.56
C LEU A 165 -3.99 21.63 -4.98
N ALA A 166 -3.26 20.79 -4.26
CA ALA A 166 -1.89 20.43 -4.60
C ALA A 166 -1.85 19.40 -5.73
N HIS A 167 -2.84 18.50 -5.78
CA HIS A 167 -2.95 17.48 -6.81
C HIS A 167 -4.39 16.99 -6.96
N TYR A 168 -4.74 16.57 -8.17
CA TYR A 168 -6.03 15.96 -8.49
C TYR A 168 -5.86 14.95 -9.62
N GLU A 169 -6.50 13.80 -9.47
CA GLU A 169 -6.51 12.74 -10.48
C GLU A 169 -7.89 12.07 -10.51
N GLU A 170 -8.34 11.72 -11.72
CA GLU A 170 -9.60 11.00 -11.94
C GLU A 170 -9.33 9.65 -12.58
N PHE A 171 -10.01 8.63 -12.09
CA PHE A 171 -9.96 7.27 -12.61
C PHE A 171 -11.34 6.90 -13.15
N ASN A 172 -11.47 6.89 -14.46
CA ASN A 172 -12.65 6.37 -15.13
C ASN A 172 -12.60 4.84 -15.21
N ASP A 173 -13.75 4.21 -15.49
CA ASP A 173 -13.87 2.76 -15.71
C ASP A 173 -13.52 1.88 -14.50
N ILE A 174 -13.85 2.32 -13.28
CA ILE A 174 -13.69 1.50 -12.07
C ILE A 174 -14.89 0.60 -11.75
N SER A 175 -15.99 0.77 -12.50
CA SER A 175 -17.22 0.00 -12.35
C SER A 175 -16.97 -1.49 -12.59
N ASN A 176 -17.53 -2.33 -11.73
CA ASN A 176 -17.38 -3.79 -11.68
C ASN A 176 -15.92 -4.27 -11.60
N ARG A 177 -15.03 -3.44 -11.05
CA ARG A 177 -13.63 -3.80 -10.82
C ARG A 177 -13.33 -3.84 -9.33
N GLN A 178 -12.36 -4.67 -8.97
CA GLN A 178 -11.79 -4.71 -7.64
C GLN A 178 -10.27 -4.88 -7.71
N GLY A 179 -9.58 -4.45 -6.66
CA GLY A 179 -8.15 -4.65 -6.52
C GLY A 179 -7.41 -3.43 -5.98
N PHE A 180 -6.09 -3.50 -6.11
CA PHE A 180 -5.21 -2.42 -5.66
C PHE A 180 -5.09 -1.32 -6.72
N VAL A 181 -5.29 -0.08 -6.29
CA VAL A 181 -5.03 1.12 -7.07
C VAL A 181 -3.80 1.82 -6.51
N GLN A 182 -2.85 2.14 -7.39
CA GLN A 182 -1.67 2.94 -7.08
C GLN A 182 -1.87 4.34 -7.64
N ILE A 183 -1.70 5.35 -6.80
CA ILE A 183 -1.73 6.75 -7.18
C ILE A 183 -0.34 7.32 -6.97
N THR A 184 0.33 7.76 -8.03
CA THR A 184 1.70 8.27 -7.95
C THR A 184 1.71 9.77 -8.12
N LEU A 185 2.15 10.47 -7.08
CA LEU A 185 2.20 11.91 -7.09
C LEU A 185 3.35 12.42 -7.96
N PRO A 186 3.16 13.52 -8.70
CA PRO A 186 4.24 14.16 -9.42
C PRO A 186 5.42 14.49 -8.49
N LYS A 187 6.64 14.43 -9.05
CA LYS A 187 7.85 14.89 -8.35
C LYS A 187 7.62 16.28 -7.78
N HIS A 188 7.95 16.44 -6.49
CA HIS A 188 7.85 17.73 -5.79
C HIS A 188 6.42 18.28 -5.67
N ALA A 189 5.37 17.47 -5.84
CA ALA A 189 4.00 17.87 -5.52
C ALA A 189 3.85 18.33 -4.06
N LEU A 190 4.69 17.81 -3.16
CA LEU A 190 4.69 18.14 -1.74
C LEU A 190 5.96 18.86 -1.29
N GLU A 191 5.75 19.88 -0.47
CA GLU A 191 6.79 20.64 0.22
C GLU A 191 7.22 19.89 1.50
N PRO A 192 8.53 19.76 1.78
CA PRO A 192 9.00 19.15 3.02
C PRO A 192 8.54 19.91 4.27
N GLY A 193 8.15 19.18 5.32
CA GLY A 193 7.67 19.72 6.59
C GLY A 193 6.26 20.30 6.54
N LYS A 194 5.54 20.19 5.41
CA LYS A 194 4.14 20.58 5.29
C LYS A 194 3.24 19.35 5.37
N LYS A 195 2.09 19.52 6.03
CA LYS A 195 1.01 18.54 6.05
C LYS A 195 0.00 18.86 4.97
N TYR A 196 -0.50 17.80 4.37
CA TYR A 196 -1.53 17.81 3.35
C TYR A 196 -2.62 16.84 3.78
N LEU A 197 -3.85 17.15 3.36
CA LEU A 197 -4.96 16.22 3.45
C LEU A 197 -5.14 15.57 2.09
N TRP A 198 -5.50 14.30 2.07
CA TRP A 198 -5.90 13.64 0.84
C TRP A 198 -7.27 13.01 1.02
N ASP A 199 -8.01 12.91 -0.07
CA ASP A 199 -9.23 12.12 -0.15
C ASP A 199 -9.24 11.24 -1.42
N LEU A 200 -9.94 10.12 -1.32
CA LEU A 200 -10.27 9.25 -2.44
C LEU A 200 -11.77 9.01 -2.40
N THR A 201 -12.49 9.51 -3.39
CA THR A 201 -13.94 9.43 -3.49
C THR A 201 -14.34 8.51 -4.63
N LEU A 202 -15.23 7.55 -4.38
CA LEU A 202 -15.93 6.80 -5.41
C LEU A 202 -17.25 7.51 -5.71
N THR A 203 -17.35 8.04 -6.92
CA THR A 203 -18.55 8.74 -7.39
C THR A 203 -19.60 7.71 -7.81
N CYS A 204 -20.66 7.58 -7.02
CA CYS A 204 -21.69 6.56 -7.24
C CYS A 204 -22.78 7.06 -8.21
N ASP A 205 -23.22 8.31 -8.07
CA ASP A 205 -24.17 8.99 -8.95
C ASP A 205 -23.72 10.44 -9.18
N GLU A 206 -23.48 10.81 -10.44
CA GLU A 206 -23.07 12.18 -10.79
C GLU A 206 -24.12 13.24 -10.45
N ARG A 207 -25.39 12.85 -10.36
CA ARG A 207 -26.52 13.73 -10.01
C ARG A 207 -26.79 13.77 -8.52
N ASP A 208 -26.40 12.73 -7.79
CA ASP A 208 -26.59 12.61 -6.34
C ASP A 208 -25.30 12.19 -5.64
N ARG A 209 -24.43 13.19 -5.43
CA ARG A 209 -23.15 13.04 -4.73
C ARG A 209 -23.30 12.67 -3.24
N ALA A 210 -24.52 12.69 -2.68
CA ALA A 210 -24.75 12.24 -1.31
C ALA A 210 -24.63 10.71 -1.14
N THR A 211 -24.56 9.98 -2.26
CA THR A 211 -24.36 8.53 -2.30
C THR A 211 -22.89 8.11 -2.42
N ASP A 212 -21.98 9.07 -2.63
CA ASP A 212 -20.55 8.81 -2.77
C ASP A 212 -19.96 8.17 -1.52
N VAL A 213 -18.93 7.36 -1.74
CA VAL A 213 -18.13 6.76 -0.66
C VAL A 213 -16.74 7.37 -0.71
N TYR A 214 -16.23 7.87 0.42
CA TYR A 214 -14.93 8.51 0.46
C TYR A 214 -14.04 7.97 1.57
N LEU A 215 -12.75 8.02 1.32
CA LEU A 215 -11.68 7.83 2.29
C LEU A 215 -10.89 9.12 2.38
N TYR A 216 -10.29 9.38 3.53
CA TYR A 216 -9.42 10.52 3.71
C TYR A 216 -8.27 10.19 4.65
N GLY A 217 -7.26 11.04 4.62
CA GLY A 217 -6.15 10.95 5.53
C GLY A 217 -5.20 12.13 5.41
N ALA A 218 -4.05 11.98 6.06
CA ALA A 218 -2.95 12.92 6.03
C ALA A 218 -1.78 12.39 5.24
N LEU A 219 -1.02 13.33 4.70
CA LEU A 219 0.21 13.09 3.96
C LEU A 219 1.25 14.14 4.36
N ARG A 220 2.45 13.71 4.72
CA ARG A 220 3.57 14.60 5.01
C ARG A 220 4.82 14.13 4.30
N ARG A 221 5.51 15.09 3.67
CA ARG A 221 6.86 14.87 3.18
C ARG A 221 7.86 15.39 4.20
N HIS A 222 8.84 14.58 4.55
CA HIS A 222 9.91 14.90 5.48
C HIS A 222 11.25 15.03 4.75
N THR A 223 12.19 15.76 5.34
CA THR A 223 13.62 15.60 5.07
C THR A 223 14.20 14.53 5.99
N ILE A 224 15.37 13.98 5.65
CA ILE A 224 16.07 13.01 6.51
C ILE A 224 16.39 13.61 7.90
N SER A 225 16.58 14.93 7.99
CA SER A 225 16.78 15.60 9.27
C SER A 225 15.50 15.73 10.13
N GLN A 226 14.32 15.66 9.51
CA GLN A 226 13.02 15.81 10.17
C GLN A 226 12.45 14.49 10.72
N ILE A 227 12.85 13.35 10.17
CA ILE A 227 12.38 12.04 10.67
C ILE A 227 12.97 11.77 12.05
N THR A 228 12.26 11.04 12.90
CA THR A 228 12.73 10.67 14.25
C THR A 228 12.41 9.20 14.49
N LEU A 229 13.27 8.51 15.22
CA LEU A 229 12.99 7.15 15.65
C LEU A 229 11.83 7.18 16.65
N ASP A 230 10.86 6.29 16.46
CA ASP A 230 9.79 6.11 17.43
C ASP A 230 10.37 5.53 18.75
N THR A 231 10.10 6.24 19.84
CA THR A 231 10.63 5.94 21.18
C THR A 231 9.71 5.05 22.02
N GLN A 232 8.60 4.58 21.45
CA GLN A 232 7.75 3.58 22.10
C GLN A 232 8.56 2.31 22.42
N ALA A 233 8.37 1.78 23.63
CA ALA A 233 9.14 0.63 24.12
C ALA A 233 9.01 -0.61 23.22
N THR A 234 7.83 -0.82 22.63
CA THR A 234 7.57 -1.89 21.64
C THR A 234 8.41 -1.70 20.38
N THR A 235 8.48 -0.48 19.85
CA THR A 235 9.25 -0.13 18.66
C THR A 235 10.76 -0.27 18.91
N ILE A 236 11.25 0.23 20.05
CA ILE A 236 12.66 0.07 20.44
C ILE A 236 13.04 -1.40 20.63
N GLN A 237 12.17 -2.21 21.23
CA GLN A 237 12.41 -3.65 21.37
C GLN A 237 12.38 -4.37 20.02
N ALA A 238 11.47 -4.01 19.12
CA ALA A 238 11.42 -4.55 17.75
C ALA A 238 12.69 -4.19 16.96
N LEU A 239 13.16 -2.94 17.08
CA LEU A 239 14.42 -2.49 16.47
C LEU A 239 15.61 -3.25 17.03
N ARG A 240 15.70 -3.39 18.36
CA ARG A 240 16.73 -4.19 19.02
C ARG A 240 16.77 -5.62 18.48
N ASN A 241 15.61 -6.27 18.39
CA ASN A 241 15.52 -7.64 17.86
C ASN A 241 16.00 -7.69 16.40
N ALA A 242 15.58 -6.75 15.55
CA ALA A 242 16.05 -6.62 14.18
C ALA A 242 17.57 -6.44 14.09
N LEU A 243 18.15 -5.63 14.98
CA LEU A 243 19.58 -5.36 15.00
C LEU A 243 20.41 -6.56 15.50
N LEU A 244 19.84 -7.42 16.34
CA LEU A 244 20.55 -8.56 16.93
C LEU A 244 20.39 -9.87 16.15
N GLN A 245 19.31 -10.05 15.38
CA GLN A 245 19.01 -11.27 14.63
C GLN A 245 20.05 -11.57 13.53
N ASN A 246 20.50 -12.82 13.40
CA ASN A 246 21.50 -13.17 12.38
C ASN A 246 20.97 -13.09 10.94
N ASP A 247 19.66 -13.20 10.77
CA ASP A 247 18.92 -13.26 9.50
C ASP A 247 18.20 -11.95 9.15
N SER A 248 18.46 -10.87 9.88
CA SER A 248 17.92 -9.53 9.59
C SER A 248 18.33 -9.02 8.20
N VAL A 249 17.42 -8.31 7.52
CA VAL A 249 17.73 -7.53 6.30
C VAL A 249 18.65 -6.34 6.56
N LEU A 250 18.69 -5.83 7.79
CA LEU A 250 19.53 -4.67 8.12
C LEU A 250 21.01 -5.02 7.94
N THR A 251 21.69 -4.31 7.03
CA THR A 251 23.08 -4.53 6.61
C THR A 251 24.06 -3.55 7.26
N LEU A 252 23.63 -2.80 8.29
CA LEU A 252 24.48 -1.84 9.01
C LEU A 252 25.80 -2.47 9.50
N PRO A 253 26.97 -1.81 9.30
CA PRO A 253 28.25 -2.35 9.75
C PRO A 253 28.33 -2.60 11.26
N ASN A 254 27.73 -1.72 12.07
CA ASN A 254 27.78 -1.77 13.54
C ASN A 254 26.50 -2.33 14.18
N ARG A 255 25.71 -3.09 13.41
CA ARG A 255 24.36 -3.52 13.80
C ARG A 255 24.26 -4.17 15.18
N GLN A 256 25.15 -5.11 15.48
CA GLN A 256 25.15 -5.83 16.76
C GLN A 256 25.49 -4.91 17.95
N ALA A 257 26.40 -3.95 17.76
CA ALA A 257 26.72 -2.96 18.78
C ALA A 257 25.53 -2.02 19.04
N LEU A 258 24.86 -1.57 17.97
CA LEU A 258 23.63 -0.77 18.06
C LEU A 258 22.54 -1.54 18.82
N GLY A 259 22.25 -2.77 18.41
CA GLY A 259 21.25 -3.61 19.08
C GLY A 259 21.60 -3.92 20.53
N GLY A 260 22.87 -4.16 20.83
CA GLY A 260 23.36 -4.39 22.19
C GLY A 260 23.18 -3.18 23.11
N SER A 261 23.31 -1.96 22.56
CA SER A 261 23.16 -0.72 23.33
C SER A 261 21.72 -0.39 23.72
N LEU A 262 20.72 -0.94 23.02
CA LEU A 262 19.30 -0.70 23.28
C LEU A 262 18.76 -1.53 24.47
N SER A 263 19.60 -1.97 25.40
CA SER A 263 19.24 -3.06 26.32
C SER A 263 18.21 -2.76 27.41
N ASP A 264 17.91 -1.49 27.71
CA ASP A 264 17.07 -1.08 28.84
C ASP A 264 16.16 0.13 28.48
N GLY A 265 15.49 0.06 27.33
CA GLY A 265 14.67 1.18 26.80
C GLY A 265 15.49 2.31 26.16
N GLY A 266 16.82 2.24 26.26
CA GLY A 266 17.77 3.18 25.67
C GLY A 266 17.84 4.49 26.45
N GLN A 267 19.02 4.85 26.97
CA GLN A 267 19.24 6.21 27.45
C GLN A 267 19.05 7.19 26.29
N PRO A 268 18.59 8.44 26.53
CA PRO A 268 18.37 9.42 25.46
C PRO A 268 19.59 9.62 24.54
N GLU A 269 20.80 9.60 25.10
CA GLU A 269 22.05 9.69 24.33
C GLU A 269 22.28 8.47 23.45
N THR A 270 21.94 7.27 23.94
CA THR A 270 22.01 6.02 23.16
C THR A 270 21.01 6.04 22.02
N LEU A 271 19.77 6.48 22.27
CA LEU A 271 18.75 6.59 21.23
C LEU A 271 19.14 7.60 20.16
N ALA A 272 19.70 8.75 20.54
CA ALA A 272 20.17 9.76 19.60
C ALA A 272 21.34 9.23 18.73
N TRP A 273 22.28 8.50 19.30
CA TRP A 273 23.35 7.85 18.56
C TRP A 273 22.82 6.80 17.58
N VAL A 274 21.94 5.90 18.05
CA VAL A 274 21.32 4.87 17.19
C VAL A 274 20.53 5.50 16.05
N GLU A 275 19.73 6.53 16.34
CA GLU A 275 18.97 7.27 15.32
C GLU A 275 19.89 7.88 14.26
N ALA A 276 21.01 8.50 14.66
CA ALA A 276 21.97 9.10 13.74
C ALA A 276 22.59 8.06 12.79
N GLU A 277 22.98 6.89 13.32
CA GLU A 277 23.53 5.78 12.53
C GLU A 277 22.50 5.22 11.54
N LEU A 278 21.25 5.03 12.00
CA LEU A 278 20.15 4.57 11.14
C LEU A 278 19.83 5.58 10.03
N LYS A 279 19.80 6.89 10.34
CA LYS A 279 19.58 7.96 9.35
C LYS A 279 20.70 8.00 8.30
N SER A 280 21.95 7.88 8.73
CA SER A 280 23.11 7.85 7.82
C SER A 280 22.99 6.66 6.87
N HIS A 281 22.75 5.47 7.41
CA HIS A 281 22.61 4.25 6.62
C HIS A 281 21.41 4.31 5.66
N TYR A 282 20.27 4.83 6.13
CA TYR A 282 19.08 5.03 5.30
C TYR A 282 19.36 5.95 4.10
N SER A 283 20.09 7.05 4.31
CA SER A 283 20.53 7.95 3.23
C SER A 283 21.40 7.21 2.20
N ASP A 284 22.37 6.42 2.67
CA ASP A 284 23.28 5.67 1.79
C ASP A 284 22.54 4.62 0.97
N LEU A 285 21.59 3.91 1.58
CA LEU A 285 20.73 2.94 0.88
C LEU A 285 19.89 3.60 -0.20
N TRP A 286 19.25 4.75 0.08
CA TRP A 286 18.48 5.49 -0.93
C TRP A 286 19.33 5.95 -2.10
N GLN A 287 20.54 6.45 -1.84
CA GLN A 287 21.47 6.83 -2.90
C GLN A 287 21.86 5.64 -3.77
N ARG A 288 22.11 4.47 -3.16
CA ARG A 288 22.43 3.23 -3.89
C ARG A 288 21.23 2.73 -4.68
N TYR A 289 20.03 2.71 -4.09
CA TYR A 289 18.77 2.32 -4.73
C TYR A 289 18.52 3.14 -6.00
N ASN A 290 18.60 4.48 -5.90
CA ASN A 290 18.39 5.40 -7.02
C ASN A 290 19.48 5.24 -8.08
N ARG A 291 20.73 5.05 -7.68
CA ARG A 291 21.85 4.81 -8.60
C ARG A 291 21.64 3.54 -9.43
N LEU A 292 21.23 2.44 -8.80
CA LEU A 292 20.94 1.19 -9.51
C LEU A 292 19.75 1.35 -10.46
N GLY A 293 18.71 2.08 -10.07
CA GLY A 293 17.59 2.43 -10.95
C GLY A 293 18.03 3.19 -12.19
N ASN A 294 18.80 4.26 -12.01
CA ASN A 294 19.32 5.08 -13.11
C ASN A 294 20.28 4.29 -14.02
N GLN A 295 21.12 3.43 -13.44
CA GLN A 295 21.99 2.54 -14.20
C GLN A 295 21.17 1.57 -15.05
N MET A 296 20.15 0.92 -14.46
CA MET A 296 19.27 0.00 -15.18
C MET A 296 18.53 0.69 -16.33
N GLU A 297 18.01 1.91 -16.12
CA GLU A 297 17.33 2.69 -17.15
C GLU A 297 18.28 3.11 -18.29
N SER A 298 19.47 3.62 -17.94
CA SER A 298 20.50 3.98 -18.92
C SER A 298 20.92 2.76 -19.75
N LEU A 299 21.02 1.60 -19.12
CA LEU A 299 21.37 0.35 -19.76
C LEU A 299 20.29 -0.15 -20.73
N ILE A 300 19.01 -0.08 -20.33
CA ILE A 300 17.86 -0.42 -21.19
C ILE A 300 17.80 0.50 -22.43
N THR A 301 18.10 1.79 -22.26
CA THR A 301 18.02 2.78 -23.34
C THR A 301 19.21 2.76 -24.29
N THR A 302 20.42 2.43 -23.81
CA THR A 302 21.65 2.51 -24.60
C THR A 302 22.11 1.18 -25.20
N SER A 303 21.72 0.05 -24.63
CA SER A 303 22.28 -1.27 -24.97
C SER A 303 21.18 -2.29 -25.30
N PRO A 304 20.70 -2.36 -26.57
CA PRO A 304 19.64 -3.30 -26.95
C PRO A 304 20.04 -4.77 -26.81
N ASN A 305 21.34 -5.08 -26.73
CA ASN A 305 21.88 -6.44 -26.55
C ASN A 305 22.35 -6.71 -25.12
N MET A 306 21.76 -6.04 -24.12
CA MET A 306 22.12 -6.29 -22.72
C MET A 306 21.97 -7.78 -22.36
N SER A 307 22.98 -8.32 -21.67
CA SER A 307 22.84 -9.64 -21.06
C SER A 307 21.70 -9.62 -20.05
N ARG A 308 20.68 -10.46 -20.28
CA ARG A 308 19.57 -10.71 -19.34
C ARG A 308 20.06 -10.96 -17.91
N SER A 309 21.23 -11.58 -17.74
CA SER A 309 21.83 -11.82 -16.42
C SER A 309 22.25 -10.54 -15.68
N ALA A 310 22.66 -9.50 -16.39
CA ALA A 310 22.99 -8.21 -15.77
C ALA A 310 21.73 -7.52 -15.24
N LEU A 311 20.65 -7.48 -16.04
CA LEU A 311 19.36 -6.94 -15.61
C LEU A 311 18.80 -7.67 -14.39
N ILE A 312 18.86 -9.01 -14.40
CA ILE A 312 18.43 -9.83 -13.26
C ILE A 312 19.24 -9.44 -12.01
N ARG A 313 20.57 -9.35 -12.11
CA ARG A 313 21.42 -8.97 -10.98
C ARG A 313 21.10 -7.57 -10.44
N PHE A 314 20.89 -6.58 -11.32
CA PHE A 314 20.50 -5.23 -10.89
C PHE A 314 19.14 -5.22 -10.20
N SER A 315 18.17 -5.96 -10.75
CA SER A 315 16.84 -6.09 -10.18
C SER A 315 16.88 -6.74 -8.79
N GLU A 316 17.61 -7.85 -8.65
CA GLU A 316 17.81 -8.54 -7.37
C GLU A 316 18.47 -7.62 -6.34
N GLU A 317 19.57 -6.96 -6.70
CA GLU A 317 20.28 -6.05 -5.77
C GLU A 317 19.40 -4.88 -5.33
N ARG A 318 18.65 -4.28 -6.27
CA ARG A 318 17.74 -3.17 -5.97
C ARG A 318 16.57 -3.62 -5.11
N SER A 319 16.05 -4.83 -5.33
CA SER A 319 14.99 -5.47 -4.54
C SER A 319 15.45 -5.71 -3.09
N TYR A 320 16.68 -6.19 -2.86
CA TYR A 320 17.22 -6.34 -1.50
C TYR A 320 17.34 -5.00 -0.76
N ILE A 321 17.84 -3.96 -1.43
CA ILE A 321 17.95 -2.61 -0.84
C ILE A 321 16.56 -2.04 -0.52
N ALA A 322 15.58 -2.26 -1.41
CA ALA A 322 14.21 -1.79 -1.20
C ALA A 322 13.57 -2.41 0.05
N MET A 323 13.79 -3.70 0.28
CA MET A 323 13.29 -4.39 1.48
C MET A 323 13.92 -3.81 2.76
N GLU A 324 15.24 -3.56 2.75
CA GLU A 324 15.92 -2.94 3.88
C GLU A 324 15.43 -1.50 4.13
N LEU A 325 15.27 -0.71 3.06
CA LEU A 325 14.68 0.63 3.14
C LEU A 325 13.27 0.59 3.71
N ALA A 326 12.41 -0.32 3.25
CA ALA A 326 11.04 -0.44 3.75
C ALA A 326 10.98 -0.71 5.25
N GLN A 327 11.88 -1.56 5.76
CA GLN A 327 11.99 -1.85 7.18
C GLN A 327 12.49 -0.65 7.99
N LEU A 328 13.52 0.07 7.50
CA LEU A 328 13.98 1.29 8.15
C LEU A 328 12.93 2.40 8.13
N SER A 329 12.24 2.59 7.00
CA SER A 329 11.12 3.52 6.86
C SER A 329 10.05 3.26 7.93
N ALA A 330 9.73 1.98 8.20
CA ALA A 330 8.73 1.63 9.20
C ALA A 330 9.16 2.03 10.63
N PHE A 331 10.44 1.85 10.98
CA PHE A 331 10.98 2.32 12.27
C PHE A 331 10.94 3.85 12.44
N PHE A 332 10.98 4.59 11.34
CA PHE A 332 10.82 6.05 11.33
C PHE A 332 9.37 6.51 11.14
N GLY A 333 8.40 5.58 11.12
CA GLY A 333 6.99 5.91 10.88
C GLY A 333 6.68 6.40 9.46
N LEU A 334 7.60 6.19 8.49
CA LEU A 334 7.46 6.61 7.08
C LEU A 334 6.63 5.61 6.28
N TRP A 335 5.37 5.44 6.67
CA TRP A 335 4.50 4.41 6.11
C TRP A 335 4.21 4.56 4.61
N GLY A 336 4.28 5.78 4.07
CA GLY A 336 4.20 5.99 2.62
C GLY A 336 5.37 5.34 1.87
N ASP A 337 6.59 5.45 2.41
CA ASP A 337 7.78 4.80 1.83
C ASP A 337 7.74 3.28 2.03
N THR A 338 7.42 2.81 3.24
CA THR A 338 7.32 1.38 3.57
C THR A 338 6.37 0.66 2.63
N VAL A 339 5.14 1.15 2.50
CA VAL A 339 4.10 0.51 1.68
C VAL A 339 4.49 0.55 0.22
N ASN A 340 4.98 1.71 -0.27
CA ASN A 340 5.35 1.84 -1.67
C ASN A 340 6.49 0.90 -2.08
N LEU A 341 7.53 0.78 -1.25
CA LEU A 341 8.65 -0.12 -1.50
C LEU A 341 8.21 -1.59 -1.49
N LEU A 342 7.41 -2.01 -0.51
CA LEU A 342 6.91 -3.38 -0.42
C LEU A 342 5.95 -3.71 -1.57
N ALA A 343 5.05 -2.78 -1.92
CA ALA A 343 4.12 -2.97 -3.03
C ALA A 343 4.88 -3.07 -4.37
N THR A 344 5.92 -2.26 -4.58
CA THR A 344 6.76 -2.29 -5.78
C THR A 344 7.44 -3.66 -5.97
N TYR A 345 7.89 -4.27 -4.87
CA TYR A 345 8.61 -5.55 -4.87
C TYR A 345 7.78 -6.74 -4.34
N ARG A 346 6.45 -6.64 -4.40
CA ARG A 346 5.54 -7.67 -3.86
C ARG A 346 5.67 -9.04 -4.53
N SER A 347 6.13 -9.10 -5.79
CA SER A 347 6.43 -10.36 -6.48
C SER A 347 7.67 -11.05 -5.92
N ASP A 348 8.63 -10.28 -5.44
CA ASP A 348 9.89 -10.79 -4.91
C ASP A 348 9.75 -11.17 -3.43
N TYR A 349 8.87 -10.46 -2.69
CA TYR A 349 8.59 -10.68 -1.27
C TYR A 349 7.09 -10.88 -0.97
N PRO A 350 6.42 -11.88 -1.59
CA PRO A 350 4.97 -12.04 -1.46
C PRO A 350 4.51 -12.31 -0.02
N VAL A 351 5.33 -13.05 0.76
CA VAL A 351 5.02 -13.34 2.16
C VAL A 351 5.06 -12.08 3.03
N VAL A 352 6.01 -11.19 2.79
CA VAL A 352 6.13 -9.92 3.53
C VAL A 352 4.98 -8.99 3.17
N TRP A 353 4.66 -8.89 1.88
CA TRP A 353 3.52 -8.11 1.42
C TRP A 353 2.21 -8.62 2.04
N GLN A 354 1.99 -9.93 2.06
CA GLN A 354 0.80 -10.51 2.70
C GLN A 354 0.75 -10.21 4.20
N GLN A 355 1.88 -10.31 4.92
CA GLN A 355 1.91 -9.97 6.34
C GLN A 355 1.57 -8.50 6.62
N LEU A 356 1.99 -7.59 5.75
CA LEU A 356 1.60 -6.18 5.83
C LEU A 356 0.08 -6.04 5.63
N LEU A 357 -0.48 -6.71 4.63
CA LEU A 357 -1.93 -6.73 4.39
C LEU A 357 -2.67 -7.32 5.59
N ASP A 358 -2.26 -8.45 6.14
CA ASP A 358 -2.88 -9.06 7.33
C ASP A 358 -2.88 -8.10 8.53
N THR A 359 -1.88 -7.21 8.61
CA THR A 359 -1.79 -6.18 9.66
C THR A 359 -2.83 -5.08 9.45
N PHE A 360 -3.03 -4.64 8.22
CA PHE A 360 -4.03 -3.61 7.92
C PHE A 360 -5.45 -4.20 7.88
N PHE A 361 -5.63 -5.43 7.42
CA PHE A 361 -6.90 -6.13 7.21
C PHE A 361 -7.03 -7.35 8.16
N PRO A 362 -7.06 -7.17 9.49
CA PRO A 362 -7.04 -8.30 10.41
C PRO A 362 -8.33 -9.14 10.40
N GLU A 363 -9.47 -8.51 10.09
CA GLU A 363 -10.78 -9.18 10.03
C GLU A 363 -11.02 -9.84 8.66
N ASP A 364 -10.36 -9.31 7.62
CA ASP A 364 -10.56 -9.73 6.24
C ASP A 364 -9.40 -10.64 5.85
N LYS A 365 -9.59 -11.95 6.01
CA LYS A 365 -8.66 -12.95 5.47
C LYS A 365 -8.69 -12.86 3.94
N PHE A 366 -7.96 -11.91 3.39
CA PHE A 366 -7.77 -11.75 1.95
C PHE A 366 -7.14 -13.02 1.39
N TRP A 367 -7.90 -13.77 0.60
CA TRP A 367 -7.46 -15.08 0.14
C TRP A 367 -6.53 -14.99 -1.06
N LEU A 368 -5.28 -15.45 -0.89
CA LEU A 368 -4.54 -16.16 -1.94
C LEU A 368 -5.13 -17.58 -2.10
N GLU A 369 -6.44 -17.69 -2.34
CA GLU A 369 -7.10 -18.98 -2.61
C GLU A 369 -6.61 -19.63 -3.92
N GLY A 370 -5.73 -18.97 -4.68
CA GLY A 370 -4.98 -19.55 -5.80
C GLY A 370 -3.58 -20.08 -5.46
N SER A 371 -3.06 -19.86 -4.24
CA SER A 371 -1.91 -20.62 -3.74
C SER A 371 -2.47 -21.85 -3.07
N GLU A 372 -2.97 -22.80 -3.86
CA GLU A 372 -3.19 -24.16 -3.39
C GLU A 372 -1.99 -24.53 -2.53
N ARG A 373 -2.22 -24.70 -1.23
CA ARG A 373 -1.41 -25.62 -0.43
C ARG A 373 -1.52 -26.90 -1.22
N GLY A 374 -0.53 -27.17 -2.08
CA GLY A 374 -0.44 -28.42 -2.80
C GLY A 374 -0.73 -29.49 -1.76
N ASP A 375 -1.80 -30.23 -2.00
CA ASP A 375 -2.20 -31.33 -1.16
C ASP A 375 -0.92 -32.06 -0.77
N VAL A 376 -0.60 -32.00 0.52
CA VAL A 376 0.33 -32.95 1.09
C VAL A 376 -0.37 -34.26 0.87
N ILE A 377 -0.04 -34.92 -0.23
CA ILE A 377 -0.34 -36.32 -0.46
C ILE A 377 0.33 -37.01 0.72
N GLU A 378 -0.46 -37.27 1.77
CA GLU A 378 -0.05 -38.20 2.81
C GLU A 378 0.39 -39.47 2.06
N PRO A 379 1.60 -39.99 2.32
CA PRO A 379 1.99 -41.25 1.75
C PRO A 379 0.95 -42.28 2.21
N ILE A 380 0.17 -42.79 1.26
CA ILE A 380 -0.72 -43.92 1.46
C ILE A 380 0.15 -45.03 2.05
N SER A 381 -0.02 -45.26 3.34
CA SER A 381 0.51 -46.38 4.07
C SER A 381 -0.11 -47.63 3.48
N ASN A 382 0.62 -48.28 2.57
CA ASN A 382 0.31 -49.63 2.10
C ASN A 382 0.50 -50.62 3.25
N GLN A 383 -0.48 -50.73 4.14
CA GLN A 383 -0.72 -51.96 4.88
C GLN A 383 -1.56 -52.89 4.00
N GLY A 384 -0.89 -53.57 3.09
CA GLY A 384 -1.43 -54.70 2.34
C GLY A 384 -1.07 -56.01 3.04
N GLU A 385 -2.10 -56.67 3.56
CA GLU A 385 -2.11 -57.99 4.16
C GLU A 385 -1.33 -59.06 3.37
N ALA A 386 -0.68 -59.94 4.12
CA ALA A 386 -0.08 -61.17 3.61
C ALA A 386 -1.16 -62.12 3.07
N VAL A 387 -1.24 -62.24 1.74
CA VAL A 387 -2.01 -63.29 1.07
C VAL A 387 -1.25 -64.61 1.14
N ASP A 388 -1.93 -65.59 1.74
CA ASP A 388 -1.53 -66.98 1.92
C ASP A 388 -1.30 -67.68 0.56
N LYS A 389 -0.12 -68.30 0.38
CA LYS A 389 0.27 -69.01 -0.85
C LYS A 389 -0.21 -70.46 -0.80
N PRO A 390 -0.96 -70.97 -1.79
CA PRO A 390 -1.24 -72.40 -1.86
C PRO A 390 -0.01 -73.20 -2.33
N LYS A 391 0.24 -74.33 -1.63
CA LYS A 391 1.27 -75.35 -1.89
C LYS A 391 1.24 -75.89 -3.33
N PRO A 392 2.40 -76.23 -3.91
CA PRO A 392 2.48 -76.87 -5.22
C PRO A 392 2.04 -78.34 -5.16
N ARG A 393 1.11 -78.72 -6.04
CA ARG A 393 0.66 -80.10 -6.24
C ARG A 393 1.58 -80.78 -7.25
N VAL A 394 2.32 -81.77 -6.75
CA VAL A 394 3.14 -82.71 -7.54
C VAL A 394 2.23 -83.56 -8.42
N LEU A 395 2.45 -83.54 -9.74
CA LEU A 395 1.88 -84.52 -10.68
C LEU A 395 3.01 -85.33 -11.31
N ARG A 396 2.96 -86.64 -11.04
CA ARG A 396 3.85 -87.69 -11.55
C ARG A 396 3.65 -87.89 -13.05
N MET A 397 4.75 -88.13 -13.75
CA MET A 397 4.79 -88.82 -15.03
C MET A 397 4.33 -90.28 -14.86
N SER A 398 3.55 -90.78 -15.81
CA SER A 398 3.32 -92.20 -16.07
C SER A 398 3.34 -92.43 -17.57
N GLU A 399 3.91 -93.56 -17.94
CA GLU A 399 4.53 -93.92 -19.20
C GLU A 399 3.54 -94.21 -20.34
N ARG A 400 4.10 -94.16 -21.56
CA ARG A 400 3.60 -94.78 -22.80
C ARG A 400 3.52 -96.31 -22.67
N PRO A 401 2.73 -96.98 -23.54
CA PRO A 401 3.28 -97.49 -24.81
C PRO A 401 2.90 -96.67 -26.04
#